data_AF-A0A6B3IBG6-F1
#
_entry.id   AF-A0A6B3IBG6-F1
#
_cell.length_a   1.000
_cell.length_b   1.000
_cell.length_c   1.000
_cell.angle_alpha   90.00
_cell.angle_beta   90.00
_cell.angle_gamma   90.00
#
_symmetry.space_group_name_H-M   'P 1'
#
loop_
_entity.id
_entity.type
_entity.pdbx_description
1 polymer ?
#
loop_
_entity_poly.entity_id
_entity_poly.type
_entity_poly.pdbx_seq_one_letter_code
_entity_poly.pdbx_strand_id
1 'polypeptide(L)'
;ETGRSVGILADLQGPKIRLGRFREGPVLLERGDTFTITVEPLENEGNGDICGTTYDGLAADVTTGERILVDDGRVTLEVTDVDGPRVHTTVIEGGMVSDNKGLNLPGVAVSVPALSEKDIDDLRWALRTGADLIALSFVRTGRDIDDVHRIMDDEGRRLPVIAKVEKPQAVENIDDIVAAFDGIMVARG
;
A
#
# COMPACT_ATOMS: atom_id res chain seq x y z
N GLU A 1 -3.45 -38.40 -1.77
CA GLU A 1 -2.27 -39.04 -2.42
C GLU A 1 -0.97 -38.98 -1.59
N THR A 2 -0.73 -38.03 -0.68
CA THR A 2 0.50 -38.01 0.17
C THR A 2 0.27 -38.33 1.66
N GLY A 3 -0.99 -38.38 2.12
CA GLY A 3 -1.34 -38.59 3.53
C GLY A 3 -0.98 -37.43 4.47
N ARG A 4 -0.64 -36.25 3.92
CA ARG A 4 -0.26 -35.06 4.67
C ARG A 4 -1.39 -34.04 4.69
N SER A 5 -1.62 -33.42 5.84
CA SER A 5 -2.45 -32.21 5.96
C SER A 5 -1.59 -30.99 5.63
N VAL A 6 -2.02 -30.17 4.67
CA VAL A 6 -1.33 -28.95 4.24
C VAL A 6 -2.34 -27.81 4.31
N GLY A 7 -2.04 -26.79 5.10
CA GLY A 7 -2.87 -25.60 5.18
C GLY A 7 -2.54 -24.60 4.06
N ILE A 8 -3.55 -23.91 3.57
CA ILE A 8 -3.48 -22.86 2.56
C ILE A 8 -3.71 -21.51 3.23
N LEU A 9 -2.70 -20.64 3.20
CA LEU A 9 -2.80 -19.26 3.64
C LEU A 9 -2.90 -18.35 2.42
N ALA A 10 -3.93 -17.50 2.37
CA ALA A 10 -4.06 -16.45 1.38
C ALA A 10 -3.54 -15.13 1.97
N ASP A 11 -2.50 -14.56 1.36
CA ASP A 11 -1.88 -13.30 1.77
C ASP A 11 -2.47 -12.15 0.95
N LEU A 12 -3.27 -11.29 1.59
CA LEU A 12 -3.87 -10.11 0.96
C LEU A 12 -2.80 -9.05 0.72
N GLN A 13 -2.85 -8.37 -0.42
CA GLN A 13 -1.82 -7.43 -0.84
C GLN A 13 -1.71 -6.21 0.09
N GLY A 14 -2.83 -5.77 0.63
CA GLY A 14 -2.99 -4.54 1.37
C GLY A 14 -2.97 -3.29 0.47
N PRO A 15 -3.24 -2.12 1.06
CA PRO A 15 -3.30 -0.85 0.35
C PRO A 15 -1.89 -0.42 -0.12
N LYS A 16 -1.52 -0.83 -1.33
CA LYS A 16 -0.27 -0.38 -1.96
C LYS A 16 -0.51 0.91 -2.73
N ILE A 17 0.09 2.00 -2.25
CA ILE A 17 0.17 3.24 -3.00
C ILE A 17 1.16 3.05 -4.14
N ARG A 18 0.75 3.40 -5.35
CA ARG A 18 1.58 3.28 -6.55
C ARG A 18 1.52 4.56 -7.37
N LEU A 19 2.55 4.76 -8.19
CA LEU A 19 2.48 5.66 -9.33
C LEU A 19 1.51 5.10 -10.39
N GLY A 20 1.03 5.99 -11.25
CA GLY A 20 0.33 5.63 -12.47
C GLY A 20 1.27 5.03 -13.52
N ARG A 21 0.87 5.17 -14.78
CA ARG A 21 1.62 4.67 -15.94
C ARG A 21 2.29 5.81 -16.66
N PHE A 22 3.32 5.50 -17.44
CA PHE A 22 4.06 6.47 -18.24
C PHE A 22 3.85 6.24 -19.73
N ARG A 23 3.53 7.32 -20.45
CA ARG A 23 3.16 7.28 -21.88
C ARG A 23 4.26 6.67 -22.77
N GLU A 24 5.52 6.98 -22.48
CA GLU A 24 6.68 6.61 -23.30
C GLU A 24 7.47 5.44 -22.69
N GLY A 25 6.88 4.76 -21.71
CA GLY A 25 7.57 3.75 -20.91
C GLY A 25 8.40 4.36 -19.77
N PRO A 26 9.39 3.63 -19.25
CA PRO A 26 10.15 4.07 -18.09
C PRO A 26 10.84 5.43 -18.30
N VAL A 27 10.74 6.31 -17.32
CA VAL A 27 11.37 7.63 -17.32
C VAL A 27 12.61 7.64 -16.42
N LEU A 28 13.64 8.37 -16.82
CA LEU A 28 14.80 8.64 -15.99
C LEU A 28 14.55 9.94 -15.22
N LEU A 29 14.60 9.88 -13.89
CA LEU A 29 14.60 11.07 -13.03
C LEU A 29 16.03 11.32 -12.56
N GLU A 30 16.59 12.49 -12.88
CA GLU A 30 17.94 12.87 -12.47
C GLU A 30 17.91 13.68 -11.17
N ARG A 31 19.00 13.61 -10.40
CA ARG A 31 19.10 14.36 -9.15
C ARG A 31 19.00 15.86 -9.40
N GLY A 32 18.11 16.53 -8.68
CA GLY A 32 17.84 17.96 -8.81
C GLY A 32 16.65 18.27 -9.71
N ASP A 33 16.14 17.29 -10.47
CA ASP A 33 14.95 17.48 -11.29
C ASP A 33 13.73 17.78 -10.42
N THR A 34 12.76 18.48 -11.02
CA THR A 34 11.43 18.62 -10.45
C THR A 34 10.53 17.51 -10.97
N PHE A 35 9.78 16.87 -10.08
CA PHE A 35 8.79 15.87 -10.46
C PHE A 35 7.50 16.09 -9.68
N THR A 36 6.36 16.03 -10.37
CA THR A 36 5.05 16.24 -9.74
C THR A 36 4.29 14.91 -9.64
N ILE A 37 3.73 14.62 -8.47
CA ILE A 37 2.75 13.54 -8.31
C ILE A 37 1.38 14.17 -8.15
N THR A 38 0.42 13.81 -8.99
CA THR A 38 -0.94 14.35 -8.93
C THR A 38 -1.97 13.28 -8.55
N VAL A 39 -2.99 13.69 -7.80
CA VAL A 39 -4.17 12.85 -7.53
C VAL A 39 -5.32 13.11 -8.50
N GLU A 40 -5.19 14.11 -9.38
CA GLU A 40 -6.19 14.36 -10.40
C GLU A 40 -6.04 13.40 -11.59
N PRO A 41 -7.13 13.01 -12.28
CA PRO A 41 -7.04 12.27 -13.51
C PRO A 41 -6.25 13.06 -14.57
N LEU A 42 -5.20 12.46 -15.10
CA LEU A 42 -4.46 13.02 -16.21
C LEU A 42 -5.17 12.72 -17.54
N GLU A 43 -5.19 13.69 -18.47
CA GLU A 43 -5.70 13.47 -19.83
C GLU A 43 -4.87 12.41 -20.59
N ASN A 44 -3.59 12.30 -20.27
CA ASN A 44 -2.66 11.30 -20.79
C ASN A 44 -1.94 10.59 -19.64
N GLU A 45 -1.35 9.41 -19.90
CA GLU A 45 -0.42 8.80 -18.95
C GLU A 45 0.76 9.75 -18.63
N GLY A 46 1.42 9.52 -17.50
CA GLY A 46 2.51 10.37 -16.99
C GLY A 46 3.75 10.43 -17.90
N ASN A 47 4.66 11.33 -17.58
CA ASN A 47 5.91 11.57 -18.29
C ASN A 47 7.05 11.92 -17.30
N GLY A 48 8.16 12.49 -17.79
CA GLY A 48 9.30 12.88 -16.96
C GLY A 48 9.03 14.02 -15.98
N ASP A 49 7.92 14.75 -16.13
CA ASP A 49 7.59 15.92 -15.31
C ASP A 49 6.47 15.63 -14.30
N ILE A 50 5.52 14.76 -14.65
CA ILE A 50 4.32 14.48 -13.85
C ILE A 50 3.86 13.03 -14.00
N CYS A 51 3.36 12.44 -12.90
CA CYS A 51 2.66 11.17 -12.93
C CYS A 51 1.50 11.15 -11.93
N GLY A 52 0.45 10.39 -12.24
CA GLY A 52 -0.66 10.15 -11.32
C GLY A 52 -0.25 9.20 -10.18
N THR A 53 -1.12 9.05 -9.18
CA THR A 53 -1.00 8.00 -8.16
C THR A 53 -2.31 7.26 -7.97
N THR A 54 -2.26 6.04 -7.43
CA THR A 54 -3.42 5.27 -7.01
C THR A 54 -3.98 5.71 -5.65
N TYR A 55 -3.42 6.76 -5.04
CA TYR A 55 -3.83 7.23 -3.72
C TYR A 55 -4.29 8.69 -3.74
N ASP A 56 -5.61 8.85 -3.75
CA ASP A 56 -6.27 10.17 -3.80
C ASP A 56 -5.96 11.05 -2.57
N GLY A 57 -5.59 10.44 -1.45
CA GLY A 57 -5.23 11.14 -0.22
C GLY A 57 -3.81 11.71 -0.20
N LEU A 58 -2.97 11.43 -1.21
CA LEU A 58 -1.55 11.79 -1.17
C LEU A 58 -1.32 13.27 -0.88
N ALA A 59 -2.02 14.16 -1.58
CA ALA A 59 -1.86 15.61 -1.41
C ALA A 59 -2.38 16.13 -0.05
N ALA A 60 -3.27 15.40 0.62
CA ALA A 60 -3.76 15.77 1.94
C ALA A 60 -2.84 15.29 3.07
N ASP A 61 -2.14 14.19 2.84
CA ASP A 61 -1.34 13.51 3.86
C ASP A 61 0.10 14.02 3.93
N VAL A 62 0.66 14.53 2.82
CA VAL A 62 2.06 14.98 2.78
C VAL A 62 2.23 16.48 3.04
N THR A 63 3.40 16.85 3.57
CA THR A 63 3.79 18.25 3.81
C THR A 63 5.21 18.53 3.30
N THR A 64 5.53 19.81 3.05
CA THR A 64 6.86 20.22 2.58
C THR A 64 7.97 19.70 3.49
N GLY A 65 9.02 19.15 2.87
CA GLY A 65 10.18 18.55 3.53
C GLY A 65 10.07 17.04 3.74
N GLU A 66 8.88 16.45 3.58
CA GLU A 66 8.72 15.00 3.69
C GLU A 66 9.28 14.25 2.47
N ARG A 67 9.63 12.98 2.70
CA ARG A 67 10.21 12.10 1.68
C ARG A 67 9.12 11.23 1.06
N ILE A 68 9.18 11.09 -0.26
CA ILE A 68 8.43 10.07 -1.00
C ILE A 68 9.45 9.13 -1.64
N LEU A 69 9.40 7.86 -1.23
CA LEU A 69 10.29 6.82 -1.75
C LEU A 69 9.58 6.07 -2.86
N VAL A 70 10.22 5.93 -4.02
CA VAL A 70 9.69 5.24 -5.19
C VAL A 70 10.51 3.97 -5.46
N ASP A 71 9.83 2.88 -5.82
CA ASP A 71 10.45 1.58 -6.13
C ASP A 71 11.36 1.09 -4.98
N ASP A 72 10.77 0.96 -3.79
CA ASP A 72 11.45 0.52 -2.56
C ASP A 72 12.65 1.41 -2.18
N GLY A 73 12.56 2.71 -2.48
CA GLY A 73 13.59 3.70 -2.13
C GLY A 73 14.75 3.77 -3.11
N ARG A 74 14.64 3.17 -4.31
CA ARG A 74 15.62 3.37 -5.39
C ARG A 74 15.64 4.80 -5.91
N VAL A 75 14.49 5.46 -5.87
CA VAL A 75 14.35 6.89 -6.17
C VAL A 75 13.74 7.57 -4.96
N THR A 76 14.32 8.69 -4.58
CA THR A 76 13.91 9.47 -3.41
C THR A 76 13.52 10.87 -3.86
N LEU A 77 12.29 11.27 -3.53
CA LEU A 77 11.74 12.60 -3.77
C LEU A 77 11.60 13.35 -2.44
N GLU A 78 11.78 14.67 -2.46
CA GLU A 78 11.45 15.56 -1.35
C GLU A 78 10.30 16.47 -1.75
N VAL A 79 9.24 16.51 -0.96
CA VAL A 79 8.11 17.42 -1.20
C VAL A 79 8.58 18.85 -1.02
N THR A 80 8.46 19.66 -2.06
CA THR A 80 8.80 21.09 -2.03
C THR A 80 7.57 21.96 -1.82
N ASP A 81 6.42 21.55 -2.35
CA ASP A 81 5.15 22.28 -2.23
C ASP A 81 3.94 21.36 -2.49
N VAL A 82 2.77 21.76 -2.00
CA VAL A 82 1.49 21.09 -2.27
C VAL A 82 0.49 22.12 -2.77
N ASP A 83 0.16 22.05 -4.07
CA ASP A 83 -0.81 22.93 -4.73
C ASP A 83 -2.06 22.14 -5.12
N GLY A 84 -3.08 22.19 -4.25
CA GLY A 84 -4.34 21.48 -4.46
C GLY A 84 -4.11 19.97 -4.62
N PRO A 85 -4.41 19.37 -5.80
CA PRO A 85 -4.20 17.94 -6.04
C PRO A 85 -2.76 17.58 -6.42
N ARG A 86 -1.84 18.54 -6.50
CA ARG A 86 -0.47 18.33 -7.01
C ARG A 86 0.55 18.44 -5.89
N VAL A 87 1.36 17.39 -5.78
CA VAL A 87 2.53 17.35 -4.88
C VAL A 87 3.77 17.61 -5.72
N HIS A 88 4.34 18.80 -5.54
CA HIS A 88 5.59 19.17 -6.19
C HIS A 88 6.77 18.64 -5.40
N THR A 89 7.73 18.05 -6.11
CA THR A 89 8.90 17.44 -5.48
C THR A 89 10.19 17.80 -6.20
N THR A 90 11.31 17.68 -5.48
CA THR A 90 12.65 17.63 -6.08
C THR A 90 13.23 16.23 -5.92
N VAL A 91 13.89 15.74 -6.96
CA VAL A 91 14.57 14.44 -6.97
C VAL A 91 15.88 14.54 -6.21
N ILE A 92 16.03 13.68 -5.21
CA ILE A 92 17.17 13.69 -4.27
C ILE A 92 18.13 12.57 -4.62
N GLU A 93 17.56 11.40 -4.91
CA GLU A 93 18.25 10.25 -5.49
C GLU A 93 17.50 9.86 -6.76
N GLY A 94 18.18 9.99 -7.89
CA GLY A 94 17.63 9.72 -9.22
C GLY A 94 17.71 8.26 -9.62
N GLY A 95 16.97 7.91 -10.67
CA GLY A 95 16.90 6.54 -11.17
C GLY A 95 15.78 6.33 -12.20
N MET A 96 15.72 5.12 -12.74
CA MET A 96 14.66 4.72 -13.67
C MET A 96 13.36 4.43 -12.92
N VAL A 97 12.28 5.09 -13.30
CA VAL A 97 10.93 4.86 -12.79
C VAL A 97 10.06 4.31 -13.91
N SER A 98 9.35 3.22 -13.65
CA SER A 98 8.41 2.61 -14.62
C SER A 98 6.98 2.64 -14.08
N ASP A 99 6.04 2.08 -14.85
CA ASP A 99 4.64 1.95 -14.44
C ASP A 99 4.46 1.31 -13.06
N ASN A 100 3.46 1.79 -12.32
CA ASN A 100 2.91 1.15 -11.12
C ASN A 100 3.93 0.89 -10.01
N LYS A 101 5.05 1.64 -9.99
CA LYS A 101 6.04 1.56 -8.92
C LYS A 101 5.43 1.99 -7.59
N GLY A 102 5.76 1.24 -6.54
CA GLY A 102 5.26 1.50 -5.19
C GLY A 102 5.79 2.82 -4.64
N LEU A 103 4.94 3.54 -3.93
CA LEU A 103 5.30 4.70 -3.13
C LEU A 103 5.33 4.28 -1.65
N ASN A 104 6.36 4.70 -0.94
CA ASN A 104 6.44 4.60 0.51
C ASN A 104 6.67 6.00 1.10
N LEU A 105 5.90 6.33 2.13
CA LEU A 105 5.81 7.67 2.72
C LEU A 105 6.32 7.59 4.17
N PRO A 106 7.64 7.50 4.40
CA PRO A 106 8.20 7.36 5.74
C PRO A 106 7.87 8.59 6.59
N GLY A 107 7.30 8.34 7.78
CA GLY A 107 6.92 9.41 8.71
C GLY A 107 5.56 10.05 8.42
N VAL A 108 4.92 9.71 7.30
CA VAL A 108 3.60 10.23 6.93
C VAL A 108 2.51 9.31 7.48
N ALA A 109 1.50 9.91 8.12
CA ALA A 109 0.33 9.20 8.61
C ALA A 109 -0.65 8.93 7.47
N VAL A 110 -0.39 7.87 6.70
CA VAL A 110 -1.21 7.52 5.53
C VAL A 110 -2.61 7.08 5.93
N SER A 111 -3.62 7.81 5.47
CA SER A 111 -5.05 7.52 5.71
C SER A 111 -5.64 6.61 4.62
N VAL A 112 -5.10 5.40 4.48
CA VAL A 112 -5.69 4.34 3.61
C VAL A 112 -6.58 3.38 4.40
N PRO A 113 -7.67 2.84 3.83
CA PRO A 113 -8.38 1.72 4.44
C PRO A 113 -7.49 0.48 4.62
N ALA A 114 -7.83 -0.41 5.56
CA ALA A 114 -7.07 -1.65 5.77
C ALA A 114 -7.13 -2.62 4.57
N LEU A 115 -8.22 -2.56 3.81
CA LEU A 115 -8.44 -3.33 2.58
C LEU A 115 -8.60 -2.40 1.39
N SER A 116 -7.81 -2.64 0.33
CA SER A 116 -8.09 -2.07 -0.99
C SER A 116 -9.27 -2.81 -1.67
N GLU A 117 -9.84 -2.23 -2.72
CA GLU A 117 -10.85 -2.93 -3.54
C GLU A 117 -10.35 -4.29 -4.05
N LYS A 118 -9.08 -4.34 -4.43
CA LYS A 118 -8.41 -5.58 -4.83
C LYS A 118 -8.36 -6.59 -3.69
N ASP A 119 -8.06 -6.17 -2.46
CA ASP A 119 -8.02 -7.08 -1.30
C ASP A 119 -9.40 -7.64 -0.98
N ILE A 120 -10.46 -6.85 -1.18
CA ILE A 120 -11.84 -7.31 -1.02
C ILE A 120 -12.13 -8.43 -2.03
N ASP A 121 -11.77 -8.23 -3.29
CA ASP A 121 -11.97 -9.23 -4.34
C ASP A 121 -11.13 -10.50 -4.12
N ASP A 122 -9.87 -10.33 -3.71
CA ASP A 122 -8.97 -11.43 -3.36
C ASP A 122 -9.46 -12.21 -2.15
N LEU A 123 -9.96 -11.53 -1.11
CA LEU A 123 -10.53 -12.17 0.09
C LEU A 123 -11.73 -13.03 -0.28
N ARG A 124 -12.67 -12.46 -1.04
CA ARG A 124 -13.84 -13.19 -1.56
C ARG A 124 -13.42 -14.40 -2.41
N TRP A 125 -12.41 -14.22 -3.26
CA TRP A 125 -11.85 -15.32 -4.05
C TRP A 125 -11.21 -16.41 -3.18
N ALA A 126 -10.44 -16.06 -2.16
CA ALA A 126 -9.78 -16.99 -1.24
C ALA A 126 -10.81 -17.80 -0.43
N LEU A 127 -11.88 -17.15 0.04
CA LEU A 127 -12.99 -17.79 0.75
C LEU A 127 -13.71 -18.82 -0.13
N ARG A 128 -13.94 -18.52 -1.40
CA ARG A 128 -14.58 -19.46 -2.34
C ARG A 128 -13.66 -20.60 -2.79
N THR A 129 -12.38 -20.32 -2.97
CA THR A 129 -11.38 -21.29 -3.42
C THR A 129 -10.99 -22.29 -2.32
N GLY A 130 -11.20 -21.94 -1.05
CA GLY A 130 -11.00 -22.84 0.07
C GLY A 130 -9.69 -22.62 0.81
N ALA A 131 -9.26 -21.36 0.98
CA ALA A 131 -8.19 -21.04 1.92
C ALA A 131 -8.54 -21.48 3.35
N ASP A 132 -7.52 -21.79 4.13
CA ASP A 132 -7.62 -22.16 5.54
C ASP A 132 -7.36 -20.97 6.46
N LEU A 133 -6.51 -20.03 6.04
CA LEU A 133 -6.19 -18.81 6.78
C LEU A 133 -6.10 -17.61 5.82
N ILE A 134 -6.36 -16.42 6.35
CA ILE A 134 -6.13 -15.14 5.68
C ILE A 134 -5.00 -14.42 6.39
N ALA A 135 -4.06 -13.81 5.66
CA ALA A 135 -3.13 -12.84 6.21
C ALA A 135 -3.48 -11.42 5.72
N LEU A 136 -3.59 -10.48 6.66
CA LEU A 136 -3.88 -9.09 6.39
C LEU A 136 -2.58 -8.28 6.42
N SER A 137 -2.25 -7.64 5.29
CA SER A 137 -1.07 -6.76 5.16
C SER A 137 -1.32 -5.38 5.78
N PHE A 138 -0.25 -4.67 6.13
CA PHE A 138 -0.27 -3.29 6.64
C PHE A 138 -1.22 -3.04 7.82
N VAL A 139 -1.34 -4.00 8.73
CA VAL A 139 -2.12 -3.81 9.97
C VAL A 139 -1.53 -2.65 10.78
N ARG A 140 -2.39 -1.80 11.31
CA ARG A 140 -2.07 -0.65 12.17
C ARG A 140 -2.73 -0.74 13.53
N THR A 141 -3.95 -1.28 13.59
CA THR A 141 -4.74 -1.40 14.82
C THR A 141 -5.54 -2.70 14.84
N GLY A 142 -6.04 -3.12 16.01
CA GLY A 142 -6.94 -4.26 16.14
C GLY A 142 -8.23 -4.10 15.34
N ARG A 143 -8.70 -2.86 15.13
CA ARG A 143 -9.91 -2.56 14.35
C ARG A 143 -9.80 -2.85 12.86
N ASP A 144 -8.58 -2.99 12.32
CA ASP A 144 -8.40 -3.32 10.90
C ASP A 144 -9.01 -4.69 10.54
N ILE A 145 -9.23 -5.58 11.53
CA ILE A 145 -9.91 -6.86 11.32
C ILE A 145 -11.42 -6.70 11.02
N ASP A 146 -12.04 -5.61 11.44
CA ASP A 146 -13.50 -5.42 11.35
C ASP A 146 -13.98 -5.44 9.90
N ASP A 147 -13.20 -4.87 8.97
CA ASP A 147 -13.50 -4.90 7.55
C ASP A 147 -13.38 -6.30 6.94
N VAL A 148 -12.37 -7.07 7.35
CA VAL A 148 -12.19 -8.47 6.92
C VAL A 148 -13.37 -9.31 7.40
N HIS A 149 -13.73 -9.15 8.67
CA HIS A 149 -14.88 -9.78 9.29
C HIS A 149 -16.19 -9.41 8.60
N ARG A 150 -16.44 -8.14 8.29
CA ARG A 150 -17.64 -7.77 7.55
C ARG A 150 -17.76 -8.52 6.21
N ILE A 151 -16.69 -8.61 5.43
CA ILE A 151 -16.69 -9.33 4.14
C ILE A 151 -16.87 -10.84 4.32
N MET A 152 -16.22 -11.42 5.33
CA MET A 152 -16.39 -12.83 5.67
C MET A 152 -17.83 -13.17 6.11
N ASP A 153 -18.54 -12.23 6.74
CA ASP A 153 -19.96 -12.42 7.13
C ASP A 153 -20.86 -12.40 5.90
N ASP A 154 -20.60 -11.46 4.99
CA ASP A 154 -21.31 -11.35 3.72
C ASP A 154 -21.17 -12.64 2.88
N GLU A 155 -20.00 -13.27 2.88
CA GLU A 155 -19.74 -14.55 2.20
C GLU A 155 -20.16 -15.79 3.04
N GLY A 156 -20.61 -15.59 4.29
CA GLY A 156 -21.04 -16.67 5.19
C GLY A 156 -19.92 -17.62 5.63
N ARG A 157 -18.65 -17.19 5.59
CA ARG A 157 -17.49 -18.01 5.95
C ARG A 157 -16.44 -17.19 6.69
N ARG A 158 -16.21 -17.54 7.96
CA ARG A 158 -15.12 -17.03 8.80
C ARG A 158 -13.90 -17.96 8.72
N LEU A 159 -12.72 -17.37 8.55
CA LEU A 159 -11.43 -18.06 8.65
C LEU A 159 -10.54 -17.33 9.67
N PRO A 160 -9.57 -18.02 10.29
CA PRO A 160 -8.56 -17.36 11.10
C PRO A 160 -7.81 -16.28 10.31
N VAL A 161 -7.63 -15.11 10.93
CA VAL A 161 -6.93 -13.95 10.34
C VAL A 161 -5.60 -13.72 11.04
N ILE A 162 -4.54 -13.68 10.25
CA ILE A 162 -3.17 -13.42 10.69
C ILE A 162 -2.82 -11.95 10.41
N ALA A 163 -2.53 -11.17 11.44
CA ALA A 163 -2.04 -9.80 11.27
C ALA A 163 -0.56 -9.80 10.84
N LYS A 164 -0.24 -9.12 9.73
CA LYS A 164 1.15 -8.88 9.33
C LYS A 164 1.65 -7.58 9.96
N VAL A 165 2.61 -7.71 10.87
CA VAL A 165 3.26 -6.58 11.56
C VAL A 165 4.41 -6.08 10.69
N GLU A 166 4.16 -4.99 9.96
CA GLU A 166 5.06 -4.42 8.93
C GLU A 166 5.44 -2.95 9.20
N LYS A 167 4.65 -2.22 10.00
CA LYS A 167 4.81 -0.79 10.23
C LYS A 167 5.07 -0.48 11.70
N PRO A 168 5.83 0.58 12.03
CA PRO A 168 6.06 1.01 13.42
C PRO A 168 4.76 1.18 14.23
N GLN A 169 3.72 1.74 13.61
CA GLN A 169 2.42 1.95 14.27
C GLN A 169 1.79 0.63 14.76
N ALA A 170 1.97 -0.47 14.04
CA ALA A 170 1.48 -1.78 14.48
C ALA A 170 2.26 -2.30 15.69
N VAL A 171 3.56 -1.99 15.80
CA VAL A 171 4.36 -2.33 16.97
C VAL A 171 3.91 -1.52 18.19
N GLU A 172 3.58 -0.24 17.99
CA GLU A 172 3.03 0.63 19.04
C GLU A 172 1.66 0.15 19.53
N ASN A 173 0.83 -0.39 18.64
CA ASN A 173 -0.52 -0.90 18.94
C ASN A 173 -0.58 -2.43 19.12
N ILE A 174 0.54 -3.08 19.45
CA ILE A 174 0.64 -4.55 19.39
C ILE A 174 -0.35 -5.26 20.32
N ASP A 175 -0.63 -4.70 21.50
CA ASP A 175 -1.55 -5.31 22.47
C ASP A 175 -2.99 -5.40 21.93
N ASP A 176 -3.45 -4.36 21.23
CA ASP A 176 -4.78 -4.31 20.60
C ASP A 176 -4.85 -5.30 19.41
N ILE A 177 -3.79 -5.37 18.61
CA ILE A 177 -3.70 -6.31 17.48
C ILE A 177 -3.70 -7.75 17.98
N VAL A 178 -2.92 -8.07 19.01
CA VAL A 178 -2.88 -9.42 19.60
C VAL A 178 -4.23 -9.82 20.21
N ALA A 179 -4.97 -8.86 20.78
CA ALA A 179 -6.29 -9.13 21.32
C ALA A 179 -7.35 -9.39 20.23
N ALA A 180 -7.19 -8.81 19.04
CA ALA A 180 -8.19 -8.86 17.97
C ALA A 180 -7.96 -9.99 16.95
N PHE A 181 -6.72 -10.37 16.65
CA PHE A 181 -6.38 -11.32 15.57
C PHE A 181 -6.09 -12.75 16.09
N ASP A 182 -6.29 -13.75 15.23
CA ASP A 182 -6.06 -15.17 15.54
C ASP A 182 -4.58 -15.56 15.54
N GLY A 183 -3.73 -14.72 14.97
CA GLY A 183 -2.28 -14.90 14.97
C GLY A 183 -1.54 -13.70 14.40
N ILE A 184 -0.21 -13.73 14.56
CA ILE A 184 0.69 -12.66 14.14
C ILE A 184 1.76 -13.21 13.19
N MET A 185 2.09 -12.45 12.16
CA MET A 185 3.23 -12.67 11.27
C MET A 185 4.22 -11.49 11.39
N VAL A 186 5.46 -11.79 11.79
CA VAL A 186 6.54 -10.79 11.86
C VAL A 186 7.15 -10.61 10.47
N ALA A 187 6.70 -9.58 9.76
CA ALA A 187 7.06 -9.32 8.37
C ALA A 187 8.19 -8.27 8.29
N ARG A 188 9.44 -8.75 8.25
CA ARG A 188 10.68 -7.93 8.32
C ARG A 188 11.11 -7.32 6.97
N GLY A 189 10.16 -7.11 6.06
CA GLY A 189 10.42 -6.62 4.71
C GLY A 189 11.05 -5.24 4.67
#